data_AF-A0A836V8L4-F1
#
_entry.id   AF-A0A836V8L4-F1
#
_cell.length_a   1.000
_cell.length_b   1.000
_cell.length_c   1.000
_cell.angle_alpha   90.00
_cell.angle_beta   90.00
_cell.angle_gamma   90.00
#
_symmetry.space_group_name_H-M   'P 1'
#
loop_
_entity.id
_entity.type
_entity.pdbx_description
1 polymer ?
#
loop_
_entity_poly.entity_id
_entity_poly.type
_entity_poly.pdbx_seq_one_letter_code
_entity_poly.pdbx_strand_id
1 'polypeptide(L)'
;MNYEKIKKDLISEIKLSENQAQVFLLVVMKGKMSVSRIAELSDMAVDEAKETSQKLVELGGFIDMPKTEYEAMHPRFTAVNMYRRMCERENIDFKKNVVVDNIGIALEGSYDDARTKYNKMS
;
A
#
# COMPACT_ATOMS: atom_id res chain seq x y z
N MET A 1 6.08 -5.43 14.12
CA MET A 1 5.85 -5.73 12.70
C MET A 1 7.17 -6.08 12.03
N ASN A 2 7.26 -7.14 11.24
CA ASN A 2 8.47 -7.46 10.47
C ASN A 2 8.34 -6.86 9.06
N TYR A 3 8.90 -5.67 8.86
CA TYR A 3 8.78 -4.91 7.61
C TYR A 3 9.29 -5.70 6.40
N GLU A 4 10.49 -6.26 6.49
CA GLU A 4 11.12 -7.02 5.39
C GLU A 4 10.30 -8.23 4.98
N LYS A 5 9.73 -8.95 5.97
CA LYS A 5 8.84 -10.07 5.68
C LYS A 5 7.59 -9.61 4.92
N ILE A 6 6.93 -8.54 5.38
CA ILE A 6 5.69 -8.06 4.75
C ILE A 6 5.99 -7.53 3.34
N LYS A 7 7.09 -6.81 3.15
CA LYS A 7 7.53 -6.35 1.82
C LYS A 7 7.71 -7.54 0.87
N LYS A 8 8.37 -8.62 1.33
CA LYS A 8 8.51 -9.86 0.54
C LYS A 8 7.17 -10.53 0.24
N ASP A 9 6.29 -10.63 1.24
CA ASP A 9 4.96 -11.24 1.06
C ASP A 9 4.11 -10.44 0.06
N LEU A 10 4.17 -9.11 0.08
CA LEU A 10 3.51 -8.24 -0.91
C LEU A 10 4.02 -8.50 -2.34
N ILE A 11 5.34 -8.67 -2.49
CA ILE A 11 5.96 -8.94 -3.79
C ILE A 11 5.62 -10.37 -4.26
N SER A 12 5.69 -11.38 -3.40
CA SER A 12 5.50 -12.77 -3.80
C SER A 12 4.04 -13.11 -4.05
N GLU A 13 3.14 -12.68 -3.16
CA GLU A 13 1.72 -13.05 -3.17
C GLU A 13 0.86 -12.10 -3.98
N ILE A 14 1.14 -10.79 -3.96
CA ILE A 14 0.32 -9.76 -4.64
C ILE A 14 0.99 -9.31 -5.96
N LYS A 15 2.22 -9.74 -6.21
CA LYS A 15 3.00 -9.39 -7.41
C LYS A 15 3.21 -7.88 -7.56
N LEU A 16 3.36 -7.18 -6.43
CA LEU A 16 3.81 -5.80 -6.45
C LEU A 16 5.29 -5.74 -6.87
N SER A 17 5.68 -4.69 -7.59
CA SER A 17 7.09 -4.36 -7.75
C SER A 17 7.70 -3.92 -6.42
N GLU A 18 9.03 -3.88 -6.35
CA GLU A 18 9.72 -3.45 -5.13
C GLU A 18 9.34 -2.02 -4.72
N ASN A 19 9.30 -1.10 -5.69
CA ASN A 19 8.90 0.29 -5.49
C ASN A 19 7.43 0.37 -5.05
N GLN A 20 6.54 -0.42 -5.64
CA GLN A 20 5.13 -0.46 -5.24
C GLN A 20 4.96 -0.95 -3.80
N ALA A 21 5.65 -2.03 -3.41
CA ALA A 21 5.59 -2.54 -2.05
C ALA A 21 6.15 -1.52 -1.03
N GLN A 22 7.25 -0.85 -1.37
CA GLN A 22 7.86 0.19 -0.53
C GLN A 22 6.92 1.38 -0.34
N VAL A 23 6.41 1.96 -1.43
CA VAL A 23 5.49 3.10 -1.40
C VAL A 23 4.20 2.74 -0.67
N PHE A 24 3.64 1.55 -0.92
CA PHE A 24 2.45 1.07 -0.22
C PHE A 24 2.65 1.03 1.30
N LEU A 25 3.72 0.39 1.76
CA LEU A 25 4.04 0.31 3.19
C LEU A 25 4.30 1.69 3.80
N LEU A 26 4.96 2.58 3.06
CA LEU A 26 5.23 3.93 3.51
C LEU A 26 3.93 4.70 3.82
N VAL A 27 2.99 4.71 2.88
CA VAL A 27 1.70 5.41 3.03
C VAL A 27 0.84 4.76 4.11
N VAL A 28 0.83 3.43 4.23
CA VAL A 28 0.11 2.73 5.31
C VAL A 28 0.65 3.11 6.68
N MET A 29 1.98 3.19 6.85
CA MET A 29 2.61 3.39 8.16
C MET A 29 2.70 4.86 8.58
N LYS A 30 2.73 5.79 7.63
CA LYS A 30 2.88 7.23 7.90
C LYS A 30 1.62 8.04 7.61
N GLY A 31 0.60 7.40 7.03
CA GLY A 31 -0.67 8.02 6.70
C GLY A 31 -0.63 8.77 5.39
N LYS A 32 -1.71 9.53 5.15
CA LYS A 32 -1.91 10.36 3.97
C LYS A 32 -0.70 11.26 3.72
N MET A 33 -0.24 11.31 2.47
CA MET A 33 0.87 12.18 2.07
C MET A 33 0.85 12.53 0.57
N SER A 34 1.59 13.58 0.20
CA SER A 34 1.76 14.03 -1.18
C SER A 34 2.82 13.21 -1.92
N VAL A 35 2.76 13.22 -3.26
CA VAL A 35 3.80 12.62 -4.13
C VAL A 35 5.21 13.09 -3.74
N SER A 36 5.40 14.39 -3.53
CA SER A 36 6.73 14.93 -3.22
C SER A 36 7.29 14.34 -1.91
N ARG A 37 6.41 14.10 -0.92
CA ARG A 37 6.81 13.48 0.34
C ARG A 37 7.09 11.98 0.18
N ILE A 38 6.35 11.29 -0.69
CA ILE A 38 6.63 9.89 -1.05
C ILE A 38 7.99 9.78 -1.73
N ALA A 39 8.27 10.66 -2.69
CA ALA A 39 9.53 10.72 -3.43
C ALA A 39 10.72 10.93 -2.48
N GLU A 40 10.64 11.91 -1.59
CA GLU A 40 11.67 12.19 -0.58
C GLU A 40 11.92 11.01 0.36
N LEU A 41 10.85 10.40 0.89
CA LEU A 41 10.96 9.32 1.86
C LEU A 41 11.33 7.97 1.24
N SER A 42 11.12 7.81 -0.06
CA SER A 42 11.45 6.59 -0.80
C SER A 42 12.75 6.69 -1.58
N ASP A 43 13.40 7.86 -1.57
CA ASP A 43 14.58 8.18 -2.38
C ASP A 43 14.35 7.96 -3.89
N MET A 44 13.21 8.44 -4.38
CA MET A 44 12.76 8.29 -5.77
C MET A 44 12.57 9.65 -6.44
N ALA A 45 12.59 9.69 -7.77
CA ALA A 45 12.16 10.88 -8.51
C ALA A 45 10.66 11.15 -8.28
N VAL A 46 10.26 12.42 -8.28
CA VAL A 46 8.85 12.82 -8.07
C VAL A 46 7.93 12.18 -9.11
N ASP A 47 8.33 12.14 -10.38
CA ASP A 47 7.54 11.52 -11.44
C ASP A 47 7.40 10.01 -11.27
N GLU A 48 8.47 9.35 -10.79
CA GLU A 48 8.45 7.91 -10.51
C GLU A 48 7.56 7.57 -9.30
N ALA A 49 7.63 8.38 -8.25
CA ALA A 49 6.75 8.27 -7.09
C ALA A 49 5.28 8.48 -7.49
N LYS A 50 5.02 9.41 -8.40
CA LYS A 50 3.68 9.67 -8.94
C LYS A 50 3.17 8.48 -9.72
N GLU A 51 3.94 7.98 -10.69
CA GLU A 51 3.56 6.83 -11.51
C GLU A 51 3.34 5.58 -10.65
N THR A 52 4.23 5.33 -9.67
CA THR A 52 4.11 4.21 -8.72
C THR A 52 2.83 4.33 -7.90
N SER A 53 2.52 5.52 -7.39
CA SER A 53 1.31 5.77 -6.59
C SER A 53 0.03 5.63 -7.42
N GLN A 54 0.04 6.10 -8.68
CA GLN A 54 -1.07 5.93 -9.61
C GLN A 54 -1.33 4.46 -9.92
N LYS A 55 -0.28 3.67 -10.21
CA LYS A 55 -0.41 2.22 -10.35
C LYS A 55 -0.98 1.59 -9.09
N LEU A 56 -0.56 2.01 -7.90
CA LEU A 56 -1.14 1.49 -6.65
C LEU A 56 -2.65 1.80 -6.50
N VAL A 57 -3.17 2.89 -7.08
CA VAL A 57 -4.62 3.11 -7.19
C VAL A 57 -5.27 2.06 -8.11
N GLU A 58 -4.69 1.83 -9.30
CA GLU A 58 -5.16 0.83 -10.25
C GLU A 58 -5.08 -0.61 -9.71
N LEU A 59 -4.15 -0.86 -8.79
CA LEU A 59 -4.02 -2.12 -8.07
C LEU A 59 -4.92 -2.21 -6.85
N GLY A 60 -5.61 -1.14 -6.47
CA GLY A 60 -6.55 -1.12 -5.36
C GLY A 60 -5.88 -1.00 -3.99
N GLY A 61 -4.62 -0.52 -3.99
CA GLY A 61 -3.81 -0.22 -2.82
C GLY A 61 -4.07 1.16 -2.23
N PHE A 62 -4.36 2.16 -3.06
CA PHE A 62 -4.65 3.54 -2.65
C PHE A 62 -6.01 4.03 -3.15
N ILE A 63 -6.53 5.05 -2.48
CA ILE A 63 -7.59 5.91 -3.02
C ILE A 63 -6.92 7.09 -3.73
N ASP A 64 -7.32 7.34 -4.97
CA ASP A 64 -6.93 8.58 -5.65
C ASP A 64 -7.72 9.75 -5.08
N MET A 65 -7.02 10.66 -4.41
CA MET A 65 -7.61 11.90 -3.91
C MET A 65 -7.28 13.06 -4.85
N PRO A 66 -8.16 14.06 -4.95
CA PRO A 66 -7.83 15.29 -5.66
C PRO A 66 -6.56 15.92 -5.06
N LYS A 67 -5.67 16.44 -5.92
CA LYS A 67 -4.41 17.15 -5.58
C LYS A 67 -3.16 16.31 -5.30
N THR A 68 -2.99 15.14 -5.94
CA THR A 68 -1.74 14.34 -5.87
C THR A 68 -1.37 13.89 -4.45
N GLU A 69 -2.39 13.66 -3.63
CA GLU A 69 -2.26 13.08 -2.31
C GLU A 69 -2.79 11.64 -2.35
N TYR A 70 -2.11 10.74 -1.66
CA TYR A 70 -2.49 9.33 -1.60
C TYR A 70 -2.71 8.91 -0.16
N GLU A 71 -3.76 8.13 0.03
CA GLU A 71 -4.12 7.51 1.30
C GLU A 71 -4.42 6.03 1.05
N ALA A 72 -3.85 5.18 1.91
CA ALA A 72 -4.19 3.77 1.92
C ALA A 72 -5.54 3.57 2.60
N MET A 73 -6.36 2.64 2.10
CA MET A 73 -7.50 2.17 2.86
C MET A 73 -7.06 1.21 3.97
N HIS A 74 -7.98 0.87 4.87
CA HIS A 74 -7.73 -0.05 5.97
C HIS A 74 -7.05 -1.36 5.49
N PRO A 75 -5.84 -1.71 5.98
CA PRO A 75 -4.97 -2.73 5.40
C PRO A 75 -5.60 -4.11 5.22
N ARG A 76 -6.50 -4.53 6.12
CA ARG A 76 -7.26 -5.79 5.98
C ARG A 76 -8.06 -5.88 4.70
N PHE A 77 -8.69 -4.78 4.27
CA PHE A 77 -9.44 -4.76 3.01
C PHE A 77 -8.50 -4.55 1.83
N THR A 78 -7.52 -3.67 1.99
CA THR A 78 -6.59 -3.29 0.93
C THR A 78 -5.74 -4.45 0.44
N ALA A 79 -5.16 -5.24 1.36
CA ALA A 79 -4.34 -6.41 0.99
C ALA A 79 -5.16 -7.44 0.20
N VAL A 80 -6.39 -7.75 0.65
CA VAL A 80 -7.29 -8.68 -0.03
C VAL A 80 -7.75 -8.15 -1.39
N ASN A 81 -8.01 -6.85 -1.49
CA ASN A 81 -8.44 -6.22 -2.73
C ASN A 81 -7.31 -6.21 -3.79
N MET A 82 -6.09 -5.86 -3.39
CA MET A 82 -4.93 -5.94 -4.29
C MET A 82 -4.67 -7.37 -4.74
N TYR A 83 -4.79 -8.34 -3.84
CA TYR A 83 -4.67 -9.75 -4.20
C TYR A 83 -5.76 -10.20 -5.19
N ARG A 84 -7.02 -9.78 -4.99
CA ARG A 84 -8.10 -10.05 -5.94
C ARG A 84 -7.79 -9.49 -7.33
N ARG A 85 -7.36 -8.22 -7.42
CA ARG A 85 -6.96 -7.61 -8.71
C ARG A 85 -5.74 -8.30 -9.33
N MET A 86 -4.83 -8.86 -8.53
CA MET A 86 -3.76 -9.71 -9.04
C MET A 86 -4.33 -11.00 -9.66
N CYS A 87 -5.20 -11.72 -8.94
CA CYS A 87 -5.84 -12.93 -9.46
C CYS A 87 -6.57 -12.69 -10.80
N GLU A 88 -7.30 -11.57 -10.90
CA GLU A 88 -7.99 -11.17 -12.14
C GLU A 88 -7.00 -10.93 -13.30
N ARG A 89 -5.88 -10.23 -13.06
CA ARG A 89 -4.85 -9.94 -14.08
C ARG A 89 -4.13 -11.19 -14.55
N GLU A 90 -3.90 -12.14 -13.65
CA GLU A 90 -3.21 -13.42 -13.94
C GLU A 90 -4.18 -14.51 -14.43
N ASN A 91 -5.48 -14.23 -14.50
CA ASN A 91 -6.53 -15.19 -14.85
C ASN A 91 -6.53 -16.43 -13.94
N ILE A 92 -6.43 -16.21 -12.63
CA ILE A 92 -6.43 -17.23 -11.57
C ILE A 92 -7.70 -17.06 -10.72
N ASP A 93 -8.29 -18.17 -10.30
CA ASP A 93 -9.42 -18.14 -9.36
C ASP A 93 -9.02 -17.51 -8.01
N PHE A 94 -9.76 -16.47 -7.62
CA PHE A 94 -9.62 -15.90 -6.28
C PHE A 94 -10.02 -16.92 -5.21
N LYS A 95 -9.08 -17.22 -4.31
CA LYS A 95 -9.27 -18.08 -3.14
C LYS A 95 -8.67 -17.42 -1.90
N LYS A 96 -9.13 -17.81 -0.72
CA LYS A 96 -8.58 -17.32 0.55
C LYS A 96 -7.07 -17.61 0.60
N ASN A 97 -6.27 -16.58 0.92
CA ASN A 97 -4.83 -16.69 1.09
C ASN A 97 -4.45 -16.19 2.49
N VAL A 98 -3.98 -17.10 3.34
CA VAL A 98 -3.62 -16.82 4.73
C VAL A 98 -2.47 -15.83 4.85
N VAL A 99 -1.53 -15.82 3.90
CA VAL A 99 -0.42 -14.87 3.87
C VAL A 99 -0.96 -13.46 3.64
N VAL A 100 -1.86 -13.30 2.67
CA VAL A 100 -2.52 -12.01 2.37
C VAL A 100 -3.35 -11.52 3.55
N ASP A 101 -4.10 -12.41 4.21
CA ASP A 101 -4.84 -12.06 5.43
C ASP A 101 -3.89 -11.56 6.53
N ASN A 102 -2.75 -12.22 6.71
CA ASN A 102 -1.75 -11.84 7.70
C ASN A 102 -1.04 -10.52 7.38
N ILE A 103 -0.87 -10.16 6.12
CA ILE A 103 -0.36 -8.83 5.72
C ILE A 103 -1.30 -7.75 6.28
N GLY A 104 -2.60 -7.89 6.07
CA GLY A 104 -3.60 -6.94 6.56
C GLY A 104 -3.61 -6.80 8.08
N ILE A 105 -3.54 -7.93 8.80
CA ILE A 105 -3.48 -7.95 10.28
C ILE A 105 -2.20 -7.29 10.78
N ALA A 106 -1.06 -7.57 10.16
CA ALA A 106 0.23 -7.06 10.62
C ALA A 106 0.37 -5.54 10.43
N LEU A 107 -0.33 -4.97 9.45
CA LEU A 107 -0.30 -3.54 9.12
C LEU A 107 -1.35 -2.72 9.87
N GLU A 108 -2.41 -3.33 10.39
CA GLU A 108 -3.55 -2.67 11.03
C GLU A 108 -3.12 -1.71 12.15
N GLY A 109 -2.30 -2.18 13.10
CA GLY A 109 -1.86 -1.31 14.21
C GLY A 109 -1.06 -0.09 13.74
N SER A 110 -0.18 -0.24 12.74
CA SER A 110 0.59 0.89 12.19
C SER A 110 -0.30 1.87 11.43
N TYR A 111 -1.32 1.37 10.75
CA TYR A 111 -2.32 2.19 10.07
C TYR A 111 -3.16 3.01 11.05
N ASP A 112 -3.67 2.37 12.11
CA ASP A 112 -4.49 3.03 13.14
C ASP A 112 -3.67 4.10 13.88
N ASP A 113 -2.41 3.81 14.18
CA ASP A 113 -1.47 4.77 14.77
C ASP A 113 -1.25 5.99 13.87
N ALA A 114 -1.05 5.76 12.58
CA ALA A 114 -0.81 6.83 11.61
C ALA A 114 -2.02 7.77 11.49
N ARG A 115 -3.24 7.21 11.42
CA ARG A 115 -4.48 7.99 11.39
C ARG A 115 -4.71 8.80 12.67
N THR A 116 -4.46 8.18 13.82
CA THR A 116 -4.65 8.85 15.11
C THR A 116 -3.66 10.01 15.30
N LYS A 117 -2.42 9.85 14.85
CA LYS A 117 -1.41 10.92 14.88
C LYS A 117 -1.76 12.06 13.91
N TYR A 118 -2.22 11.73 12.71
CA TYR A 118 -2.64 12.72 11.72
C TYR A 118 -3.80 13.58 12.25
N ASN A 119 -4.84 12.96 12.82
CA ASN A 119 -6.01 13.68 13.37
C ASN A 119 -5.69 14.56 14.59
N LYS A 120 -4.53 14.39 15.24
CA LYS A 120 -4.07 15.26 16.33
C LYS A 120 -3.23 16.44 15.84
N MET A 121 -2.75 16.41 14.59
CA MET A 121 -1.91 17.44 13.98
C MET A 121 -2.68 18.35 13.01
N SER A 122 -3.92 18.00 12.68
CA SER A 122 -4.90 18.81 11.95
C SER A 122 -5.77 19.64 12.89
#